data_AF-A0A8D8VJM2-F1
#
_entry.id   AF-A0A8D8VJM2-F1
#
_cell.length_a   1.000
_cell.length_b   1.000
_cell.length_c   1.000
_cell.angle_alpha   90.00
_cell.angle_beta   90.00
_cell.angle_gamma   90.00
#
_symmetry.space_group_name_H-M   'P 1'
#
loop_
_entity.id
_entity.type
_entity.pdbx_description
1 polymer ?
#
loop_
_entity_poly.entity_id
_entity_poly.type
_entity_poly.pdbx_seq_one_letter_code
_entity_poly.pdbx_strand_id
1 'polypeptide(L)'
;MREHKCYPDNTNMKEVMDFYFQCCSMEATCESSSVIAATLANGGICPITEEKVLRPESVRDVLSLMHSCGMYDYSGQFAFKVGLPAKSGVSGTMLIVVPNTMGIALWSPPLDPLGNSCRGVQFCEELVKTFNFHKYDNLRHASNKIDPRRHRFSSIGYSIVTLLFNAAAGNLTALRRFKVSGLDMSLSDYDGRTALHLAAAEGHEECVQFLIECGVDIDVKDRWGKTPLDEAKTFGHEQIIQMLSNVSEKSRSADSTREKSSSNSSEKHSSFNLPKIH
;
A
#
# COMPACT_ATOMS: atom_id res chain seq x y z
N MET A 1 45.17 -12.28 -2.83
CA MET A 1 44.37 -13.38 -3.43
C MET A 1 45.24 -14.54 -3.88
N ARG A 2 46.22 -14.35 -4.78
CA ARG A 2 47.11 -15.45 -5.25
C ARG A 2 47.98 -16.05 -4.14
N GLU A 3 48.65 -15.22 -3.34
CA GLU A 3 49.52 -15.67 -2.24
C GLU A 3 48.75 -16.39 -1.12
N HIS A 4 47.46 -16.08 -0.98
CA HIS A 4 46.56 -16.67 0.03
C HIS A 4 45.74 -17.85 -0.51
N LYS A 5 46.09 -18.41 -1.68
CA LYS A 5 45.41 -19.57 -2.28
C LYS A 5 43.89 -19.42 -2.42
N CYS A 6 43.42 -18.22 -2.79
CA CYS A 6 41.99 -17.95 -2.95
C CYS A 6 41.40 -18.45 -4.30
N TYR A 7 42.25 -18.91 -5.23
CA TYR A 7 41.83 -19.41 -6.53
C TYR A 7 41.86 -20.94 -6.57
N PRO A 8 41.06 -21.59 -7.44
CA PRO A 8 41.18 -23.01 -7.72
C PRO A 8 42.59 -23.40 -8.18
N ASP A 9 42.95 -24.67 -8.00
CA ASP A 9 44.24 -25.21 -8.43
C ASP A 9 44.45 -25.01 -9.95
N ASN A 10 45.69 -24.75 -10.36
CA ASN A 10 46.10 -24.50 -11.76
C ASN A 10 45.49 -23.25 -12.43
N THR A 11 45.06 -22.24 -11.67
CA THR A 11 44.51 -21.00 -12.24
C THR A 11 45.61 -20.02 -12.72
N ASN A 12 45.53 -19.57 -13.98
CA ASN A 12 46.34 -18.46 -14.48
C ASN A 12 45.74 -17.10 -14.10
N MET A 13 46.38 -16.40 -13.16
CA MET A 13 45.88 -15.11 -12.65
C MET A 13 45.74 -14.04 -13.74
N LYS A 14 46.63 -13.99 -14.74
CA LYS A 14 46.58 -12.94 -15.77
C LYS A 14 45.34 -13.10 -16.64
N GLU A 15 45.08 -14.30 -17.11
CA GLU A 15 43.88 -14.62 -17.91
C GLU A 15 42.59 -14.36 -17.15
N VAL A 16 42.54 -14.69 -15.86
CA VAL A 16 41.36 -14.40 -15.02
C VAL A 16 41.13 -12.90 -14.87
N MET A 17 42.19 -12.10 -14.72
CA MET A 17 42.08 -10.65 -14.66
C MET A 17 41.63 -10.05 -16.00
N ASP A 18 42.19 -10.53 -17.12
CA ASP A 18 41.77 -10.10 -18.45
C ASP A 18 40.29 -10.42 -18.71
N PHE A 19 39.85 -11.63 -18.32
CA PHE A 19 38.45 -12.03 -18.41
C PHE A 19 37.54 -11.16 -17.52
N TYR A 20 37.97 -10.82 -16.31
CA TYR A 20 37.24 -9.91 -15.43
C TYR A 20 37.04 -8.53 -16.07
N PHE A 21 38.10 -7.95 -16.66
CA PHE A 21 37.99 -6.66 -17.33
C PHE A 21 37.06 -6.70 -18.54
N GLN A 22 37.11 -7.78 -19.34
CA GLN A 22 36.18 -7.99 -20.45
C GLN A 22 34.72 -8.04 -19.97
N CYS A 23 34.44 -8.72 -18.86
CA CYS A 23 33.10 -8.78 -18.29
C CYS A 23 32.63 -7.39 -17.80
N CYS A 24 33.53 -6.59 -17.21
CA CYS A 24 33.20 -5.25 -16.74
C CYS A 24 33.04 -4.21 -17.86
N SER A 25 33.59 -4.47 -19.06
CA SER A 25 33.47 -3.60 -20.22
C SER A 25 32.34 -3.99 -21.17
N MET A 26 31.43 -4.90 -20.76
CA MET A 26 30.24 -5.22 -21.55
C MET A 26 29.29 -4.03 -21.61
N GLU A 27 28.74 -3.80 -22.81
CA GLU A 27 27.75 -2.76 -23.06
C GLU A 27 26.35 -3.35 -23.11
N ALA A 28 25.40 -2.66 -22.49
CA ALA A 28 23.99 -3.04 -22.49
C ALA A 28 23.12 -1.79 -22.44
N THR A 29 21.91 -1.89 -23.01
CA THR A 29 20.91 -0.83 -22.91
C THR A 29 20.05 -1.03 -21.65
N CYS A 30 19.29 -0.01 -21.25
CA CYS A 30 18.31 -0.16 -20.16
C CYS A 30 17.25 -1.21 -20.49
N GLU A 31 16.88 -1.34 -21.77
CA GLU A 31 15.89 -2.33 -22.21
C GLU A 31 16.42 -3.77 -22.09
N SER A 32 17.65 -4.04 -22.55
CA SER A 32 18.23 -5.38 -22.39
C SER A 32 18.48 -5.69 -20.91
N SER A 33 18.91 -4.70 -20.14
CA SER A 33 19.19 -4.86 -18.71
C SER A 33 17.91 -5.07 -17.89
N SER A 34 16.79 -4.45 -18.25
CA SER A 34 15.52 -4.66 -17.56
C SER A 34 14.99 -6.09 -17.77
N VAL A 35 15.19 -6.67 -18.96
CA VAL A 35 14.88 -8.08 -19.25
C VAL A 35 15.74 -9.02 -18.41
N ILE A 36 17.04 -8.72 -18.26
CA ILE A 36 17.93 -9.49 -17.39
C ILE A 36 17.44 -9.42 -15.93
N ALA A 37 17.10 -8.23 -15.42
CA ALA A 37 16.53 -8.08 -14.09
C ALA A 37 15.21 -8.84 -13.93
N ALA A 38 14.35 -8.81 -14.96
CA ALA A 38 13.06 -9.49 -14.92
C ALA A 38 13.21 -11.01 -15.00
N THR A 39 14.24 -11.51 -15.67
CA THR A 39 14.62 -12.94 -15.65
C THR A 39 14.98 -13.39 -14.23
N LEU A 40 15.70 -12.56 -13.48
CA LEU A 40 15.96 -12.82 -12.06
C LEU A 40 14.67 -12.72 -11.21
N ALA A 41 13.80 -11.75 -11.50
CA ALA A 41 12.51 -11.62 -10.82
C ALA A 41 11.61 -12.86 -11.03
N ASN A 42 11.73 -13.52 -12.19
CA ASN A 42 10.94 -14.67 -12.61
C ASN A 42 11.66 -16.01 -12.35
N GLY A 43 12.54 -16.07 -11.35
CA GLY A 43 13.15 -17.32 -10.90
C GLY A 43 14.13 -17.97 -11.89
N GLY A 44 14.66 -17.21 -12.85
CA GLY A 44 15.62 -17.68 -13.85
C GLY A 44 15.00 -18.06 -15.19
N ILE A 45 13.70 -17.83 -15.37
CA ILE A 45 13.00 -18.00 -16.64
C ILE A 45 12.88 -16.64 -17.32
N CYS A 46 13.35 -16.54 -18.56
CA CYS A 46 13.29 -15.30 -19.32
C CYS A 46 11.82 -14.93 -19.61
N PRO A 47 11.35 -13.71 -19.26
CA PRO A 47 9.94 -13.35 -19.38
C PRO A 47 9.47 -13.17 -20.84
N ILE A 48 10.40 -12.96 -21.79
CA ILE A 48 10.06 -12.74 -23.20
C ILE A 48 10.23 -13.99 -24.06
N THR A 49 11.14 -14.90 -23.71
CA THR A 49 11.39 -16.14 -24.46
C THR A 49 10.85 -17.39 -23.77
N GLU A 50 10.47 -17.29 -22.49
CA GLU A 50 10.02 -18.40 -21.63
C GLU A 50 11.07 -19.51 -21.42
N GLU A 51 12.32 -19.29 -21.86
CA GLU A 51 13.41 -20.23 -21.64
C GLU A 51 13.94 -20.17 -20.20
N LYS A 52 14.27 -21.34 -19.67
CA LYS A 52 14.96 -21.47 -18.38
C LYS A 52 16.45 -21.22 -18.57
N VAL A 53 16.88 -19.99 -18.27
CA VAL A 53 18.27 -19.54 -18.40
C VAL A 53 19.10 -19.89 -17.16
N LEU A 54 18.51 -19.78 -15.97
CA LEU A 54 19.21 -19.97 -14.69
C LEU A 54 18.51 -20.97 -13.78
N ARG A 55 19.27 -21.58 -12.87
CA ARG A 55 18.73 -22.41 -11.80
C ARG A 55 18.08 -21.52 -10.73
N PRO A 56 16.87 -21.83 -10.24
CA PRO A 56 16.20 -21.02 -9.22
C PRO A 56 17.00 -20.84 -7.92
N GLU A 57 17.79 -21.84 -7.54
CA GLU A 57 18.70 -21.78 -6.38
C GLU A 57 19.74 -20.66 -6.54
N SER A 58 20.42 -20.63 -7.70
CA SER A 58 21.39 -19.58 -8.02
C SER A 58 20.75 -18.20 -8.05
N VAL A 59 19.52 -18.08 -8.57
CA VAL A 59 18.77 -16.82 -8.59
C VAL A 59 18.47 -16.34 -7.18
N ARG A 60 17.98 -17.21 -6.29
CA ARG A 60 17.73 -16.86 -4.89
C ARG A 60 19.00 -16.38 -4.19
N ASP A 61 20.12 -17.06 -4.41
CA ASP A 61 21.39 -16.74 -3.76
C ASP A 61 21.92 -15.38 -4.28
N VAL A 62 21.84 -15.13 -5.58
CA VAL A 62 22.18 -13.83 -6.19
C VAL A 62 21.30 -12.70 -5.65
N LEU A 63 19.98 -12.88 -5.59
CA LEU A 63 19.06 -11.85 -5.07
C LEU A 63 19.31 -11.55 -3.59
N SER A 64 19.69 -12.56 -2.81
CA SER A 64 20.06 -12.38 -1.40
C SER A 64 21.33 -11.55 -1.25
N LEU A 65 22.35 -11.82 -2.07
CA LEU A 65 23.59 -11.04 -2.09
C LEU A 65 23.39 -9.63 -2.65
N MET A 66 22.55 -9.45 -3.67
CA MET A 66 22.18 -8.13 -4.17
C MET A 66 21.48 -7.29 -3.10
N HIS A 67 20.67 -7.91 -2.25
CA HIS A 67 20.00 -7.22 -1.16
C HIS A 67 20.99 -6.72 -0.09
N SER A 68 21.98 -7.53 0.31
CA SER A 68 22.91 -7.16 1.39
C SER A 68 24.18 -6.42 0.92
N CYS A 69 24.62 -6.64 -0.32
CA CYS A 69 25.95 -6.24 -0.82
C CYS A 69 25.91 -5.53 -2.18
N GLY A 70 24.73 -5.15 -2.66
CA GLY A 70 24.54 -4.71 -4.04
C GLY A 70 24.94 -3.27 -4.38
N MET A 71 24.92 -2.37 -3.40
CA MET A 71 24.97 -0.90 -3.59
C MET A 71 26.18 -0.27 -2.89
N TYR A 72 27.36 -0.90 -3.01
CA TYR A 72 28.59 -0.48 -2.31
C TYR A 72 28.34 -0.33 -0.80
N ASP A 73 28.94 0.67 -0.15
CA ASP A 73 28.76 0.94 1.28
C ASP A 73 27.32 1.39 1.62
N TYR A 74 26.54 1.81 0.61
CA TYR A 74 25.12 2.16 0.77
C TYR A 74 24.20 0.92 0.90
N SER A 75 24.72 -0.30 0.70
CA SER A 75 23.89 -1.52 0.67
C SER A 75 23.02 -1.71 1.91
N GLY A 76 23.57 -1.47 3.11
CA GLY A 76 22.80 -1.60 4.36
C GLY A 76 21.67 -0.57 4.48
N GLN A 77 21.93 0.68 4.11
CA GLN A 77 20.91 1.74 4.13
C GLN A 77 19.86 1.54 3.04
N PHE A 78 20.27 1.09 1.85
CA PHE A 78 19.38 0.77 0.75
C PHE A 78 18.46 -0.42 1.10
N ALA A 79 19.01 -1.48 1.69
CA ALA A 79 18.25 -2.63 2.16
C ALA A 79 17.23 -2.24 3.25
N PHE A 80 17.55 -1.26 4.09
CA PHE A 80 16.66 -0.78 5.14
C PHE A 80 15.57 0.17 4.62
N LYS A 81 15.92 1.13 3.75
CA LYS A 81 14.99 2.16 3.25
C LYS A 81 14.14 1.67 2.09
N VAL A 82 14.76 0.98 1.13
CA VAL A 82 14.12 0.52 -0.11
C VAL A 82 13.75 -0.96 -0.03
N GLY A 83 14.63 -1.78 0.54
CA GLY A 83 14.34 -3.20 0.76
C GLY A 83 14.25 -4.04 -0.51
N LEU A 84 14.68 -3.52 -1.65
CA LEU A 84 14.73 -4.25 -2.92
C LEU A 84 16.14 -4.78 -3.20
N PRO A 85 16.30 -5.98 -3.80
CA PRO A 85 17.57 -6.39 -4.38
C PRO A 85 17.97 -5.46 -5.52
N ALA A 86 19.16 -4.88 -5.44
CA ALA A 86 19.69 -4.02 -6.50
C ALA A 86 21.19 -4.20 -6.69
N LYS A 87 21.73 -3.77 -7.83
CA LYS A 87 23.17 -3.66 -8.06
C LYS A 87 23.47 -2.35 -8.76
N SER A 88 24.37 -1.57 -8.19
CA SER A 88 24.93 -0.36 -8.84
C SER A 88 26.20 -0.67 -9.61
N GLY A 89 26.41 0.06 -10.71
CA GLY A 89 27.65 0.10 -11.47
C GLY A 89 28.12 1.54 -11.68
N VAL A 90 29.45 1.71 -11.75
CA VAL A 90 30.12 3.01 -11.93
C VAL A 90 29.78 3.71 -13.26
N SER A 91 29.18 3.00 -14.22
CA SER A 91 28.64 3.61 -15.45
C SER A 91 27.37 4.45 -15.20
N GLY A 92 26.87 4.48 -13.97
CA GLY A 92 25.59 5.09 -13.60
C GLY A 92 24.39 4.19 -13.83
N THR A 93 24.62 2.90 -14.14
CA THR A 93 23.57 1.90 -14.31
C THR A 93 23.21 1.30 -12.96
N MET A 94 21.90 1.16 -12.71
CA MET A 94 21.36 0.43 -11.57
C MET A 94 20.40 -0.65 -12.03
N LEU A 95 20.68 -1.89 -11.63
CA LEU A 95 19.80 -3.04 -11.84
C LEU A 95 18.97 -3.24 -10.59
N ILE A 96 17.64 -3.27 -10.70
CA ILE A 96 16.72 -3.45 -9.57
C ILE A 96 15.79 -4.61 -9.87
N VAL A 97 15.58 -5.48 -8.89
CA VAL A 97 14.70 -6.63 -9.02
C VAL A 97 13.58 -6.52 -8.00
N VAL A 98 12.33 -6.62 -8.46
CA VAL A 98 11.15 -6.82 -7.61
C VAL A 98 10.72 -8.27 -7.78
N PRO A 99 11.09 -9.19 -6.86
CA PRO A 99 10.86 -10.62 -7.02
C PRO A 99 9.40 -10.94 -7.30
N ASN A 100 9.16 -11.88 -8.22
CA ASN A 100 7.83 -12.31 -8.67
C ASN A 100 6.95 -11.19 -9.26
N THR A 101 7.53 -10.04 -9.62
CA THR A 101 6.77 -8.90 -10.17
C THR A 101 7.42 -8.35 -11.42
N MET A 102 8.61 -7.74 -11.32
CA MET A 102 9.27 -7.08 -12.46
C MET A 102 10.76 -6.88 -12.22
N GLY A 103 11.50 -6.63 -13.31
CA GLY A 103 12.87 -6.12 -13.27
C GLY A 103 12.93 -4.72 -13.86
N ILE A 104 13.77 -3.87 -13.29
CA ILE A 104 13.95 -2.48 -13.71
C ILE A 104 15.44 -2.23 -13.90
N ALA A 105 15.79 -1.53 -14.97
CA ALA A 105 17.12 -0.97 -15.14
C ALA A 105 17.02 0.55 -15.28
N LEU A 106 17.82 1.25 -14.49
CA LEU A 106 17.94 2.71 -14.52
C LEU A 106 19.33 3.07 -14.99
N TRP A 107 19.45 4.18 -15.70
CA TRP A 107 20.74 4.72 -16.10
C TRP A 107 20.76 6.24 -15.90
N SER A 108 21.71 6.68 -15.11
CA SER A 108 22.02 8.10 -14.90
C SER A 108 23.50 8.20 -14.52
N PRO A 109 24.36 8.68 -15.45
CA PRO A 109 25.81 8.76 -15.24
C PRO A 109 26.29 9.53 -13.99
N PRO A 110 25.62 10.62 -13.53
CA PRO A 110 26.03 11.30 -12.31
C PRO A 110 25.96 10.38 -11.09
N LEU A 111 27.10 10.19 -10.43
CA LEU A 111 27.24 9.36 -9.24
C LEU A 111 27.28 10.19 -7.95
N ASP A 112 26.82 9.59 -6.87
CA ASP A 112 26.98 10.09 -5.52
C ASP A 112 28.40 9.81 -4.99
N PRO A 113 28.79 10.35 -3.81
CA PRO A 113 30.09 10.08 -3.22
C PRO A 113 30.38 8.60 -2.90
N LEU A 114 29.35 7.75 -2.89
CA LEU A 114 29.44 6.31 -2.60
C LEU A 114 29.48 5.46 -3.88
N GLY A 115 29.47 6.08 -5.06
CA GLY A 115 29.55 5.41 -6.37
C GLY A 115 28.20 4.92 -6.92
N ASN A 116 27.07 5.30 -6.32
CA ASN A 116 25.74 4.97 -6.82
C ASN A 116 25.15 6.08 -7.69
N SER A 117 24.25 5.73 -8.61
CA SER A 117 23.58 6.72 -9.45
C SER A 117 22.64 7.62 -8.63
N CYS A 118 22.84 8.94 -8.66
CA CYS A 118 22.06 9.89 -7.86
C CYS A 118 20.55 9.78 -8.13
N ARG A 119 20.16 9.83 -9.41
CA ARG A 119 18.75 9.73 -9.82
C ARG A 119 18.21 8.32 -9.63
N GLY A 120 19.04 7.30 -9.81
CA GLY A 120 18.64 5.90 -9.64
C GLY A 120 18.24 5.60 -8.19
N VAL A 121 19.04 6.07 -7.23
CA VAL A 121 18.72 5.92 -5.79
C VAL A 121 17.46 6.72 -5.42
N GLN A 122 17.35 7.97 -5.88
CA GLN A 122 16.18 8.81 -5.62
C GLN A 122 14.88 8.17 -6.15
N PHE A 123 14.91 7.62 -7.38
CA PHE A 123 13.77 6.93 -7.96
C PHE A 123 13.35 5.72 -7.12
N CYS A 124 14.32 4.90 -6.67
CA CYS A 124 14.03 3.74 -5.84
C CYS A 124 13.37 4.11 -4.51
N GLU A 125 13.78 5.20 -3.88
CA GLU A 125 13.15 5.68 -2.65
C GLU A 125 11.70 6.16 -2.87
N GLU A 126 11.44 6.90 -3.94
CA GLU A 126 10.07 7.34 -4.28
C GLU A 126 9.17 6.18 -4.72
N LEU A 127 9.74 5.16 -5.37
CA LEU A 127 9.03 3.95 -5.78
C LEU A 127 8.43 3.23 -4.57
N VAL A 128 9.20 3.00 -3.51
CA VAL A 128 8.72 2.28 -2.32
C VAL A 128 7.88 3.14 -1.37
N LYS A 129 7.96 4.47 -1.48
CA LYS A 129 7.03 5.38 -0.82
C LYS A 129 5.64 5.30 -1.43
N THR A 130 5.56 5.16 -2.75
CA THR A 130 4.30 5.12 -3.50
C THR A 130 3.69 3.72 -3.53
N PHE A 131 4.51 2.69 -3.70
CA PHE A 131 4.09 1.30 -3.91
C PHE A 131 4.53 0.38 -2.78
N ASN A 132 3.76 -0.69 -2.55
CA ASN A 132 4.06 -1.71 -1.54
C ASN A 132 5.08 -2.78 -2.01
N PHE A 133 6.20 -2.32 -2.58
CA PHE A 133 7.26 -3.19 -3.11
C PHE A 133 8.39 -3.49 -2.13
N HIS A 134 8.47 -2.76 -1.01
CA HIS A 134 9.49 -3.05 -0.01
C HIS A 134 9.35 -4.51 0.46
N LYS A 135 10.46 -5.25 0.57
CA LYS A 135 10.45 -6.70 0.87
C LYS A 135 9.70 -7.06 2.15
N TYR A 136 9.75 -6.18 3.14
CA TYR A 136 9.06 -6.32 4.42
C TYR A 136 7.75 -5.51 4.52
N ASP A 137 7.21 -5.02 3.41
CA ASP A 137 5.91 -4.35 3.39
C ASP A 137 4.75 -5.36 3.52
N ASN A 138 3.61 -4.90 4.00
CA ASN A 138 2.45 -5.76 4.19
C ASN A 138 1.56 -5.79 2.95
N LEU A 139 1.23 -6.99 2.45
CA LEU A 139 0.36 -7.14 1.28
C LEU A 139 -1.12 -6.92 1.58
N ARG A 140 -1.56 -7.05 2.83
CA ARG A 140 -2.97 -7.01 3.25
C ARG A 140 -3.37 -5.71 3.93
N HIS A 141 -2.47 -5.15 4.74
CA HIS A 141 -2.71 -3.99 5.59
C HIS A 141 -1.75 -2.84 5.24
N ALA A 142 -1.41 -2.69 3.95
CA ALA A 142 -0.52 -1.63 3.48
C ALA A 142 -1.13 -0.25 3.80
N SER A 143 -0.32 0.59 4.46
CA SER A 143 -0.62 1.99 4.73
C SER A 143 -0.63 2.79 3.44
N ASN A 144 -1.77 3.32 2.98
CA ASN A 144 -1.94 4.28 1.87
C ASN A 144 -1.18 4.03 0.53
N LYS A 145 -0.45 2.92 0.41
CA LYS A 145 0.41 2.56 -0.72
C LYS A 145 -0.36 1.79 -1.74
N ILE A 146 0.06 1.92 -2.99
CA ILE A 146 -0.60 1.30 -4.12
C ILE A 146 0.01 -0.10 -4.34
N ASP A 147 -0.85 -1.11 -4.43
CA ASP A 147 -0.46 -2.44 -4.90
C ASP A 147 -0.97 -2.66 -6.34
N PRO A 148 -0.09 -2.65 -7.36
CA PRO A 148 -0.50 -2.84 -8.74
C PRO A 148 -0.88 -4.29 -9.06
N ARG A 149 -0.56 -5.26 -8.19
CA ARG A 149 -0.98 -6.67 -8.37
C ARG A 149 -2.46 -6.87 -8.08
N ARG A 150 -3.10 -5.96 -7.34
CA ARG A 150 -4.52 -6.02 -7.01
C ARG A 150 -5.32 -5.24 -8.05
N HIS A 151 -6.29 -5.90 -8.68
CA HIS A 151 -7.32 -5.20 -9.46
C HIS A 151 -8.20 -4.35 -8.52
N ARG A 152 -8.11 -3.02 -8.64
CA ARG A 152 -8.78 -2.03 -7.76
C ARG A 152 -10.27 -2.32 -7.56
N PHE A 153 -10.97 -2.69 -8.64
CA PHE A 153 -12.41 -2.96 -8.61
C PHE A 153 -12.78 -4.23 -7.83
N SER A 154 -11.95 -5.28 -7.91
CA SER A 154 -12.21 -6.54 -7.22
C SER A 154 -11.99 -6.41 -5.71
N SER A 155 -10.96 -5.68 -5.27
CA SER A 155 -10.63 -5.57 -3.85
C SER A 155 -11.65 -4.78 -3.03
N ILE A 156 -12.17 -3.66 -3.57
CA ILE A 156 -13.13 -2.82 -2.83
C ILE A 156 -14.48 -3.55 -2.75
N GLY A 157 -14.99 -4.05 -3.89
CA GLY A 157 -16.24 -4.80 -3.92
C GLY A 157 -16.22 -6.03 -3.01
N TYR A 158 -15.13 -6.81 -3.03
CA TYR A 158 -14.96 -7.95 -2.13
C TYR A 158 -14.97 -7.53 -0.65
N SER A 159 -14.31 -6.42 -0.31
CA SER A 159 -14.26 -5.92 1.06
C SER A 159 -15.64 -5.46 1.55
N ILE A 160 -16.41 -4.78 0.68
CA ILE A 160 -17.79 -4.37 0.95
C ILE A 160 -18.68 -5.58 1.18
N VAL A 161 -18.70 -6.53 0.24
CA VAL A 161 -19.52 -7.75 0.36
C VAL A 161 -19.15 -8.53 1.63
N THR A 162 -17.85 -8.64 1.93
CA THR A 162 -17.41 -9.33 3.14
C THR A 162 -17.86 -8.59 4.40
N LEU A 163 -17.74 -7.26 4.45
CA LEU A 163 -18.19 -6.45 5.57
C LEU A 163 -19.70 -6.63 5.82
N LEU A 164 -20.49 -6.47 4.76
CA LEU A 164 -21.94 -6.57 4.77
C LEU A 164 -22.43 -7.96 5.20
N PHE A 165 -21.81 -9.02 4.65
CA PHE A 165 -22.13 -10.40 5.03
C PHE A 165 -21.83 -10.69 6.50
N ASN A 166 -20.74 -10.16 7.05
CA ASN A 166 -20.43 -10.32 8.48
C ASN A 166 -21.37 -9.52 9.38
N ALA A 167 -21.87 -8.36 8.93
CA ALA A 167 -22.87 -7.59 9.63
C ALA A 167 -24.23 -8.31 9.66
N ALA A 168 -24.65 -8.88 8.52
CA ALA A 168 -25.86 -9.70 8.42
C ALA A 168 -25.79 -11.00 9.24
N ALA A 169 -24.60 -11.59 9.39
CA ALA A 169 -24.40 -12.78 10.22
C ALA A 169 -24.22 -12.49 11.72
N GLY A 170 -24.17 -11.22 12.13
CA GLY A 170 -24.00 -10.83 13.53
C GLY A 170 -22.58 -11.03 14.08
N ASN A 171 -21.55 -11.09 13.22
CA ASN A 171 -20.19 -11.35 13.66
C ASN A 171 -19.47 -10.07 14.13
N LEU A 172 -19.71 -9.70 15.39
CA LEU A 172 -19.09 -8.53 16.03
C LEU A 172 -17.56 -8.59 16.01
N THR A 173 -16.97 -9.78 16.15
CA THR A 173 -15.51 -9.96 16.19
C THR A 173 -14.89 -9.59 14.84
N ALA A 174 -15.53 -9.99 13.74
CA ALA A 174 -15.11 -9.61 12.40
C ALA A 174 -15.24 -8.09 12.17
N LEU A 175 -16.35 -7.47 12.59
CA LEU A 175 -16.54 -6.02 12.48
C LEU A 175 -15.47 -5.23 13.25
N ARG A 176 -15.14 -5.66 14.48
CA ARG A 176 -14.04 -5.07 15.27
C ARG A 176 -12.70 -5.18 14.54
N ARG A 177 -12.41 -6.34 13.94
CA ARG A 177 -11.19 -6.54 13.14
C ARG A 177 -11.17 -5.62 11.92
N PHE A 178 -12.29 -5.44 11.23
CA PHE A 178 -12.37 -4.52 10.08
C PHE A 178 -12.09 -3.07 10.47
N LYS A 179 -12.69 -2.61 11.58
CA LYS A 179 -12.42 -1.26 12.12
C LYS A 179 -10.95 -1.06 12.46
N VAL A 180 -10.32 -2.03 13.14
CA VAL A 180 -8.89 -1.98 13.46
C VAL A 180 -8.01 -2.01 12.21
N SER A 181 -8.44 -2.71 11.15
CA SER A 181 -7.72 -2.74 9.87
C SER A 181 -7.83 -1.44 9.05
N GLY A 182 -8.58 -0.45 9.53
CA GLY A 182 -8.79 0.83 8.85
C GLY A 182 -9.80 0.76 7.70
N LEU A 183 -10.64 -0.29 7.66
CA LEU A 183 -11.73 -0.35 6.68
C LEU A 183 -12.76 0.73 7.01
N ASP A 184 -13.19 1.46 5.98
CA ASP A 184 -14.30 2.38 6.11
C ASP A 184 -15.60 1.60 6.32
N MET A 185 -16.26 1.84 7.45
CA MET A 185 -17.49 1.14 7.83
C MET A 185 -18.74 1.77 7.18
N SER A 186 -18.59 2.92 6.52
CA SER A 186 -19.67 3.62 5.82
C SER A 186 -19.89 3.11 4.39
N LEU A 187 -19.08 2.14 3.93
CA LEU A 187 -19.20 1.58 2.58
C LEU A 187 -20.55 0.87 2.39
N SER A 188 -21.09 1.02 1.17
CA SER A 188 -22.38 0.46 0.77
C SER A 188 -22.28 -0.45 -0.45
N ASP A 189 -23.23 -1.37 -0.59
CA ASP A 189 -23.37 -2.21 -1.79
C ASP A 189 -23.98 -1.44 -2.98
N TYR A 190 -24.23 -2.18 -4.07
CA TYR A 190 -24.88 -1.67 -5.27
C TYR A 190 -26.31 -1.17 -5.02
N ASP A 191 -26.97 -1.62 -3.95
CA ASP A 191 -28.29 -1.17 -3.52
C ASP A 191 -28.23 0.02 -2.56
N GLY A 192 -27.03 0.54 -2.26
CA GLY A 192 -26.85 1.63 -1.30
C GLY A 192 -27.00 1.20 0.16
N ARG A 193 -27.09 -0.10 0.45
CA ARG A 193 -27.20 -0.62 1.80
C ARG A 193 -25.83 -0.67 2.46
N THR A 194 -25.76 -0.12 3.66
CA THR A 194 -24.57 -0.16 4.53
C THR A 194 -24.64 -1.34 5.49
N ALA A 195 -23.55 -1.58 6.22
CA ALA A 195 -23.53 -2.62 7.27
C ALA A 195 -24.62 -2.40 8.34
N LEU A 196 -25.01 -1.14 8.57
CA LEU A 196 -26.03 -0.79 9.55
C LEU A 196 -27.44 -1.20 9.10
N HIS A 197 -27.75 -1.10 7.80
CA HIS A 197 -29.02 -1.60 7.24
C HIS A 197 -29.18 -3.09 7.53
N LEU A 198 -28.19 -3.89 7.11
CA LEU A 198 -28.24 -5.34 7.25
C LEU A 198 -28.24 -5.80 8.72
N ALA A 199 -27.44 -5.16 9.58
CA ALA A 199 -27.45 -5.49 11.01
C ALA A 199 -28.78 -5.13 11.69
N ALA A 200 -29.44 -4.06 11.25
CA ALA A 200 -30.74 -3.63 11.75
C ALA A 200 -31.89 -4.51 11.23
N ALA A 201 -31.80 -4.98 9.98
CA ALA A 201 -32.77 -5.88 9.37
C ALA A 201 -32.75 -7.28 10.01
N GLU A 202 -31.57 -7.80 10.36
CA GLU A 202 -31.41 -9.15 10.95
C GLU A 202 -31.53 -9.16 12.50
N GLY A 203 -31.63 -7.99 13.14
CA GLY A 203 -31.85 -7.93 14.59
C GLY A 203 -30.59 -8.03 15.46
N HIS A 204 -29.41 -7.73 14.93
CA HIS A 204 -28.14 -7.87 15.66
C HIS A 204 -27.78 -6.62 16.48
N GLU A 205 -28.32 -6.53 17.68
CA GLU A 205 -28.13 -5.39 18.61
C GLU A 205 -26.67 -5.00 18.85
N GLU A 206 -25.80 -5.97 19.17
CA GLU A 206 -24.39 -5.70 19.46
C GLU A 206 -23.65 -5.13 18.25
N CYS A 207 -23.99 -5.60 17.05
CA CYS A 207 -23.40 -5.10 15.80
C CYS A 207 -23.88 -3.69 15.50
N VAL A 208 -25.17 -3.39 15.71
CA VAL A 208 -25.73 -2.05 15.55
C VAL A 208 -25.08 -1.06 16.52
N GLN A 209 -24.97 -1.42 17.80
CA GLN A 209 -24.31 -0.58 18.80
C GLN A 209 -22.86 -0.27 18.39
N PHE A 210 -22.10 -1.29 17.96
CA PHE A 210 -20.72 -1.10 17.51
C PHE A 210 -20.60 -0.21 16.26
N LEU A 211 -21.52 -0.34 15.30
CA LEU A 211 -21.53 0.49 14.09
C LEU A 211 -21.86 1.95 14.39
N ILE A 212 -22.76 2.20 15.34
CA ILE A 212 -23.07 3.56 15.86
C ILE A 212 -21.84 4.15 16.54
N GLU A 213 -21.17 3.39 17.41
CA GLU A 213 -19.91 3.81 18.06
C GLU A 213 -18.80 4.11 17.06
N CYS A 214 -18.79 3.42 15.91
CA CYS A 214 -17.86 3.67 14.82
C CYS A 214 -18.12 4.98 14.05
N GLY A 215 -19.24 5.66 14.31
CA GLY A 215 -19.63 6.92 13.65
C GLY A 215 -20.21 6.71 12.25
N VAL A 216 -20.82 5.56 11.96
CA VAL A 216 -21.53 5.33 10.69
C VAL A 216 -22.79 6.18 10.67
N ASP A 217 -23.06 6.84 9.54
CA ASP A 217 -24.26 7.65 9.37
C ASP A 217 -25.53 6.76 9.43
N ILE A 218 -26.49 7.21 10.22
CA ILE A 218 -27.72 6.48 10.56
C ILE A 218 -28.86 6.86 9.61
N ASP A 219 -28.78 8.03 8.99
CA ASP A 219 -29.82 8.55 8.09
C ASP A 219 -29.55 8.22 6.61
N VAL A 220 -28.60 7.31 6.35
CA VAL A 220 -28.30 6.82 4.99
C VAL A 220 -29.53 6.11 4.44
N LYS A 221 -29.89 6.45 3.19
CA LYS A 221 -31.00 5.82 2.48
C LYS A 221 -30.49 4.80 1.49
N ASP A 222 -31.10 3.63 1.49
CA ASP A 222 -30.92 2.63 0.46
C ASP A 222 -31.60 3.05 -0.87
N ARG A 223 -31.47 2.20 -1.89
CA ARG A 223 -32.12 2.37 -3.21
C ARG A 223 -33.64 2.48 -3.14
N TRP A 224 -34.27 1.91 -2.12
CA TRP A 224 -35.72 1.96 -1.90
C TRP A 224 -36.14 3.16 -1.04
N GLY A 225 -35.21 4.03 -0.66
CA GLY A 225 -35.45 5.21 0.17
C GLY A 225 -35.67 4.88 1.64
N LYS A 226 -35.39 3.64 2.07
CA LYS A 226 -35.50 3.21 3.46
C LYS A 226 -34.22 3.53 4.21
N THR A 227 -34.39 3.88 5.49
CA THR A 227 -33.29 4.03 6.45
C THR A 227 -33.08 2.73 7.24
N PRO A 228 -31.94 2.54 7.92
CA PRO A 228 -31.74 1.42 8.85
C PRO A 228 -32.84 1.31 9.91
N LEU A 229 -33.38 2.46 10.35
CA LEU A 229 -34.51 2.51 11.28
C LEU A 229 -35.80 1.95 10.65
N ASP A 230 -36.05 2.24 9.38
CA ASP A 230 -37.22 1.72 8.66
C ASP A 230 -37.08 0.23 8.38
N GLU A 231 -35.87 -0.27 8.13
CA GLU A 231 -35.61 -1.72 8.03
C GLU A 231 -35.89 -2.41 9.37
N ALA A 232 -35.36 -1.89 10.50
CA ALA A 232 -35.65 -2.43 11.82
C ALA A 232 -37.16 -2.45 12.15
N LYS A 233 -37.91 -1.41 11.75
CA LYS A 233 -39.38 -1.37 11.87
C LYS A 233 -40.09 -2.39 10.99
N THR A 234 -39.59 -2.60 9.77
CA THR A 234 -40.19 -3.55 8.81
C THR A 234 -40.10 -4.98 9.34
N PHE A 235 -38.97 -5.35 9.97
CA PHE A 235 -38.74 -6.68 10.53
C PHE A 235 -39.17 -6.82 12.00
N GLY A 236 -39.51 -5.72 12.68
CA GLY A 236 -40.10 -5.73 14.02
C GLY A 236 -39.11 -5.80 15.18
N HIS A 237 -37.89 -5.32 15.00
CA HIS A 237 -36.84 -5.36 16.04
C HIS A 237 -36.91 -4.16 17.00
N GLU A 238 -37.79 -4.21 18.00
CA GLU A 238 -38.09 -3.12 18.94
C GLU A 238 -36.86 -2.55 19.67
N GLN A 239 -35.93 -3.41 20.11
CA GLN A 239 -34.71 -2.97 20.81
C GLN A 239 -33.81 -2.10 19.93
N ILE A 240 -33.66 -2.46 18.65
CA ILE A 240 -32.86 -1.70 17.68
C ILE A 240 -33.56 -0.38 17.32
N ILE A 241 -34.89 -0.39 17.20
CA ILE A 241 -35.68 0.83 16.95
C ILE A 241 -35.44 1.86 18.06
N GLN A 242 -35.48 1.42 19.32
CA GLN A 242 -35.20 2.29 20.47
C GLN A 242 -33.76 2.82 20.45
N MET A 243 -32.78 1.98 20.14
CA MET A 243 -31.38 2.41 20.04
C MET A 243 -31.19 3.48 18.94
N LEU A 244 -31.69 3.23 17.74
CA LEU A 244 -31.55 4.14 16.61
C LEU A 244 -32.36 5.44 16.80
N SER A 245 -33.55 5.38 17.37
CA SER A 245 -34.36 6.58 17.66
C SER A 245 -33.67 7.50 18.67
N ASN A 246 -33.12 6.92 19.74
CA ASN A 246 -32.40 7.66 20.77
C ASN A 246 -31.17 8.39 20.22
N VAL A 247 -30.48 7.78 19.24
CA VAL A 247 -29.31 8.40 18.62
C VAL A 247 -29.72 9.47 17.61
N SER A 248 -30.79 9.24 16.83
CA SER A 248 -31.39 10.25 15.94
C SER A 248 -31.81 11.51 16.71
N GLU A 249 -32.47 11.39 17.86
CA GLU A 249 -32.85 12.54 18.70
C GLU A 249 -31.64 13.32 19.27
N LYS A 250 -30.57 12.61 19.64
CA LYS A 250 -29.31 13.22 20.07
C LYS A 250 -28.62 13.97 18.92
N SER A 251 -28.64 13.45 17.70
CA SER A 251 -28.06 14.13 16.53
C SER A 251 -28.81 15.43 16.19
N ARG A 252 -30.15 15.42 16.23
CA ARG A 252 -30.99 16.60 15.96
C ARG A 252 -30.88 17.69 17.03
N SER A 253 -30.71 17.32 18.29
CA SER A 253 -30.47 18.29 19.37
C SER A 253 -29.08 18.94 19.30
N ALA A 254 -28.06 18.22 18.80
CA ALA A 254 -26.73 18.77 18.54
C ALA A 254 -26.68 19.74 17.35
N ASP A 255 -27.49 19.52 16.30
CA ASP A 255 -27.58 20.47 15.17
C ASP A 255 -28.32 21.76 15.55
N SER A 256 -29.38 21.67 16.37
CA SER A 256 -30.12 22.84 16.86
C SER A 256 -29.28 23.76 17.77
N THR A 257 -28.20 23.25 18.36
CA THR A 257 -27.25 24.04 19.17
C THR A 257 -26.11 24.64 18.34
N ARG A 258 -25.77 24.07 17.17
CA ARG A 258 -24.86 24.69 16.19
C ARG A 258 -25.50 25.83 15.41
N GLU A 259 -26.80 25.75 15.10
CA GLU A 259 -27.50 26.86 14.45
C GLU A 259 -27.64 28.08 15.37
N LYS A 260 -27.85 27.89 16.68
CA LYS A 260 -27.92 28.99 17.66
C LYS A 260 -26.59 29.68 17.95
N SER A 261 -25.44 29.04 17.69
CA SER A 261 -24.13 29.67 17.88
C SER A 261 -23.70 30.53 16.68
N SER A 262 -24.17 30.20 15.47
CA SER A 262 -23.93 31.02 14.26
C SER A 262 -24.81 32.27 14.17
N SER A 263 -25.99 32.29 14.80
CA SER A 263 -26.86 33.48 14.87
C SER A 263 -26.42 34.52 15.90
N ASN A 264 -25.58 34.15 16.88
CA ASN A 264 -25.07 35.08 17.91
C ASN A 264 -23.78 35.83 17.52
N SER A 265 -23.16 35.49 16.38
CA SER A 265 -21.94 36.17 15.88
C SER A 265 -22.21 37.41 15.01
N SER A 266 -23.45 37.66 14.60
CA SER A 266 -23.81 38.75 13.68
C SER A 266 -24.07 40.11 14.35
N GLU A 267 -24.09 40.22 15.69
CA GLU A 267 -24.36 41.50 16.39
C GLU A 267 -23.11 42.21 16.96
N LYS A 268 -21.89 41.70 16.73
CA LYS A 268 -20.66 42.28 17.33
C LYS A 268 -19.61 42.83 16.36
N HIS A 269 -19.95 43.09 15.10
CA HIS A 269 -19.04 43.77 14.15
C HIS A 269 -19.62 45.08 13.61
N SER A 270 -19.73 46.10 14.46
CA SER A 270 -19.88 47.49 13.98
C SER A 270 -19.22 48.50 14.92
N SER A 271 -17.91 48.38 15.13
CA SER A 271 -17.06 49.52 15.55
C SER A 271 -15.60 49.10 15.72
N PHE A 272 -14.80 49.19 14.65
CA PHE A 272 -13.36 49.38 14.79
C PHE A 272 -12.87 50.31 13.67
N ASN A 273 -12.62 51.56 14.06
CA ASN A 273 -11.95 52.58 13.26
C ASN A 273 -10.47 52.19 13.08
N LEU A 274 -9.99 52.20 11.84
CA LEU A 274 -8.56 52.14 11.50
C LEU A 274 -7.94 53.54 11.61
N PRO A 275 -6.78 53.72 12.29
CA PRO A 275 -5.99 54.94 12.14
C PRO A 275 -5.19 54.91 10.84
N LYS A 276 -5.29 55.99 10.06
CA LYS A 276 -4.41 56.29 8.92
C LYS A 276 -3.03 56.67 9.45
N ILE A 277 -1.99 56.05 8.91
CA ILE A 277 -0.60 56.49 9.10
C ILE A 277 -0.07 56.92 7.72
N HIS A 278 0.55 58.10 7.72
CA HIS A 278 1.27 58.74 6.62
C HIS A 278 2.56 58.00 6.26
#